data_AF-A0A7L1FRI9-F1
#
_entry.id   AF-A0A7L1FRI9-F1
#
_cell.length_a   1.000
_cell.length_b   1.000
_cell.length_c   1.000
_cell.angle_alpha   90.00
_cell.angle_beta   90.00
_cell.angle_gamma   90.00
#
_symmetry.space_group_name_H-M   'P 1'
#
loop_
_entity.id
_entity.type
_entity.pdbx_description
1 polymer ?
#
loop_
_entity_poly.entity_id
_entity_poly.type
_entity_poly.pdbx_seq_one_letter_code
_entity_poly.pdbx_strand_id
1 'polypeptide(L)'
;LSQVAKLAAVSSGLPFVCITVYAATKEEYKSQLVKPDKLPIYGAPPPKSKYVEEQPGRLQQQLLAVRSTIGHYFGWCQSAYVFVKNGIMNSIQFGKDAYVYLNNPPPEFLPKATVITVSGLAGVVLARKGSRFKKIAYPLGLTTVGYSVCYPAQSVVIAKVTGKKLLCASHQTYEAVRSLWADKETVTKV
;
A
#
# COMPACT_ATOMS: atom_id res chain seq x y z
N LEU A 1 13.51 -23.73 52.73
CA LEU A 1 13.16 -25.13 52.45
C LEU A 1 12.06 -25.14 51.38
N SER A 2 12.45 -25.46 50.16
CA SER A 2 11.62 -25.40 48.94
C SER A 2 10.69 -26.61 48.84
N GLN A 3 9.41 -26.40 48.56
CA GLN A 3 8.52 -27.47 48.10
C GLN A 3 8.10 -27.19 46.66
N VAL A 4 8.60 -28.03 45.75
CA VAL A 4 8.31 -28.01 44.31
C VAL A 4 7.10 -28.92 44.08
N ALA A 5 5.97 -28.34 43.67
CA ALA A 5 4.80 -29.10 43.24
C ALA A 5 4.94 -29.45 41.75
N LYS A 6 5.04 -30.75 41.45
CA LYS A 6 5.01 -31.29 40.08
C LYS A 6 3.58 -31.25 39.54
N LEU A 7 3.35 -30.54 38.44
CA LEU A 7 2.13 -30.68 37.63
C LEU A 7 2.26 -31.90 36.72
N ALA A 8 1.39 -32.90 36.93
CA ALA A 8 1.20 -34.01 36.02
C ALA A 8 0.19 -33.61 34.93
N ALA A 9 0.55 -33.84 33.68
CA ALA A 9 -0.29 -33.58 32.51
C ALA A 9 -1.42 -34.62 32.41
N VAL A 10 -2.67 -34.16 32.45
CA VAL A 10 -3.84 -34.99 32.15
C VAL A 10 -4.29 -34.66 30.74
N SER A 11 -4.07 -35.59 29.82
CA SER A 11 -4.60 -35.57 28.46
C SER A 11 -6.12 -35.67 28.51
N SER A 12 -6.84 -34.65 28.03
CA SER A 12 -8.30 -34.66 27.94
C SER A 12 -8.72 -35.20 26.57
N GLY A 13 -9.19 -36.44 26.55
CA GLY A 13 -9.87 -37.01 25.38
C GLY A 13 -11.28 -36.43 25.25
N LEU A 14 -11.57 -35.78 24.12
CA LEU A 14 -12.93 -35.38 23.74
C LEU A 14 -13.75 -36.61 23.33
N PRO A 15 -14.93 -36.87 23.91
CA PRO A 15 -15.80 -37.92 23.41
C PRO A 15 -16.51 -37.44 22.13
N PHE A 16 -16.33 -38.20 21.05
CA PHE A 16 -17.14 -38.08 19.83
C PHE A 16 -18.58 -38.46 20.14
N VAL A 17 -19.52 -37.51 20.01
CA VAL A 17 -20.95 -37.79 20.08
C VAL A 17 -21.46 -38.08 18.66
N CYS A 18 -21.77 -39.34 18.37
CA CYS A 18 -22.47 -39.74 17.15
C CYS A 18 -23.98 -39.57 17.36
N ILE A 19 -24.60 -38.66 16.60
CA ILE A 19 -26.05 -38.50 16.55
C ILE A 19 -26.60 -39.48 15.51
N THR A 20 -27.30 -40.52 15.95
CA THR A 20 -28.03 -41.43 15.05
C THR A 20 -29.41 -40.84 14.77
N VAL A 21 -29.61 -40.34 13.56
CA VAL A 21 -30.91 -39.82 13.11
C VAL A 21 -31.75 -41.02 12.63
N TYR A 22 -32.83 -41.31 13.35
CA TYR A 22 -33.84 -42.25 12.86
C TYR A 22 -34.71 -41.56 11.81
N ALA A 23 -34.66 -42.05 10.58
CA ALA A 23 -35.59 -41.65 9.53
C ALA A 23 -37.00 -42.18 9.89
N ALA A 24 -37.98 -41.28 9.89
CA ALA A 24 -39.38 -41.62 10.09
C ALA A 24 -39.82 -42.71 9.10
N THR A 25 -40.44 -43.75 9.64
CA THR A 25 -41.03 -44.87 8.91
C THR A 25 -42.02 -44.35 7.87
N LYS A 26 -41.91 -44.90 6.65
CA LYS A 26 -42.83 -44.63 5.54
C LYS A 26 -44.23 -45.10 5.93
N GLU A 27 -45.11 -44.16 6.22
CA GLU A 27 -46.55 -44.38 6.17
C GLU A 27 -46.95 -44.82 4.75
N GLU A 28 -47.81 -45.84 4.66
CA GLU A 28 -48.30 -46.40 3.40
C GLU A 28 -49.06 -45.34 2.60
N TYR A 29 -48.45 -44.88 1.51
CA TYR A 29 -49.07 -43.98 0.56
C TYR A 29 -50.10 -44.74 -0.29
N LYS A 30 -51.39 -44.43 -0.10
CA LYS A 30 -52.44 -44.71 -1.09
C LYS A 30 -52.06 -44.02 -2.40
N SER A 31 -51.83 -44.81 -3.45
CA SER A 31 -51.52 -44.32 -4.79
C SER A 31 -52.66 -43.48 -5.37
N GLN A 32 -52.56 -42.17 -5.19
CA GLN A 32 -53.39 -41.20 -5.89
C GLN A 32 -52.80 -41.03 -7.30
N LEU A 33 -53.57 -41.38 -8.33
CA LEU A 33 -53.14 -41.26 -9.73
C LEU A 33 -53.04 -39.78 -10.12
N VAL A 34 -51.81 -39.26 -10.22
CA VAL A 34 -51.53 -37.85 -10.59
C VAL A 34 -51.10 -37.77 -12.05
N LYS A 35 -51.69 -36.85 -12.81
CA LYS A 35 -51.36 -36.62 -14.23
C LYS A 35 -49.90 -36.14 -14.41
N PRO A 36 -49.18 -36.56 -15.46
CA PRO A 36 -47.77 -36.20 -15.70
C PRO A 36 -47.49 -34.69 -15.70
N ASP A 37 -48.44 -33.89 -16.19
CA ASP A 37 -48.34 -32.42 -16.26
C ASP A 37 -48.31 -31.72 -14.88
N LYS A 38 -48.59 -32.46 -13.80
CA LYS A 38 -48.60 -31.97 -12.41
C LYS A 38 -47.38 -32.42 -11.62
N LEU A 39 -46.45 -33.17 -12.23
CA LEU A 39 -45.21 -33.57 -11.59
C LEU A 39 -44.15 -32.49 -11.86
N PRO A 40 -43.60 -31.84 -10.82
CA PRO A 40 -42.55 -30.84 -11.00
C PRO A 40 -41.28 -31.52 -11.50
N ILE A 41 -41.02 -31.47 -12.81
CA ILE A 41 -39.85 -32.15 -13.43
C ILE A 41 -38.52 -31.49 -13.03
N TYR A 42 -38.51 -30.19 -12.72
CA TYR A 42 -37.31 -29.46 -12.25
C TYR A 42 -37.58 -28.38 -11.20
N GLY A 43 -38.73 -28.44 -10.51
CA GLY A 43 -39.06 -27.48 -9.46
C GLY A 43 -38.47 -27.91 -8.13
N ALA A 44 -37.32 -27.36 -7.75
CA ALA A 44 -36.84 -27.51 -6.38
C ALA A 44 -37.92 -26.99 -5.42
N PRO A 45 -38.43 -27.81 -4.48
CA PRO A 45 -39.48 -27.36 -3.58
C PRO A 45 -39.01 -26.11 -2.82
N PRO A 46 -39.86 -25.09 -2.65
CA PRO A 46 -39.47 -23.89 -1.92
C PRO A 46 -38.96 -24.31 -0.54
N PRO A 47 -37.73 -23.90 -0.16
CA PRO A 47 -37.13 -24.34 1.08
C PRO A 47 -38.04 -23.91 2.23
N LYS A 48 -38.51 -24.89 3.03
CA LYS A 48 -39.35 -24.65 4.21
C LYS A 48 -38.58 -24.02 5.37
N SER A 49 -37.27 -23.85 5.23
CA SER A 49 -36.43 -23.17 6.20
C SER A 49 -36.36 -21.68 5.88
N LYS A 50 -36.69 -20.86 6.87
CA LYS A 50 -36.41 -19.43 6.84
C LYS A 50 -34.91 -19.26 7.10
N TYR A 51 -34.19 -18.59 6.19
CA TYR A 51 -32.80 -18.21 6.47
C TYR A 51 -32.83 -17.23 7.66
N VAL A 52 -32.35 -17.69 8.81
CA VAL A 52 -32.16 -16.87 9.99
C VAL A 52 -30.70 -16.48 9.98
N GLU A 53 -30.42 -15.18 9.85
CA GLU A 53 -29.08 -14.64 9.99
C GLU A 53 -28.54 -15.08 11.36
N GLU A 54 -27.54 -15.96 11.37
CA GLU A 54 -26.94 -16.43 12.61
C GLU A 54 -26.32 -15.24 13.33
N GLN A 55 -26.78 -14.97 14.56
CA GLN A 55 -26.16 -13.97 15.42
C GLN A 55 -24.67 -14.32 15.55
N PRO A 56 -23.75 -13.41 15.17
CA PRO A 56 -22.34 -13.75 15.09
C PRO A 56 -21.85 -14.23 16.46
N GLY A 57 -21.36 -15.45 16.50
CA GLY A 57 -20.85 -16.07 17.72
C GLY A 57 -19.71 -15.24 18.31
N ARG A 58 -19.42 -15.42 19.59
CA ARG A 58 -18.37 -14.68 20.30
C ARG A 58 -17.00 -14.75 19.58
N LEU A 59 -16.70 -15.88 18.92
CA LEU A 59 -15.50 -16.06 18.10
C LEU A 59 -15.55 -15.27 16.79
N GLN A 60 -16.69 -15.24 16.10
CA GLN A 60 -16.87 -14.45 14.87
C GLN A 60 -16.74 -12.96 15.17
N GLN A 61 -17.27 -12.48 16.29
CA GLN A 61 -17.11 -11.09 16.73
C GLN A 61 -15.64 -10.74 17.01
N GLN A 62 -14.89 -11.64 17.66
CA GLN A 62 -13.45 -11.43 17.90
C GLN A 62 -12.66 -11.40 16.59
N LEU A 63 -12.97 -12.28 15.64
CA LEU A 63 -12.33 -12.29 14.32
C LEU A 63 -12.66 -11.04 13.50
N LEU A 64 -13.91 -10.56 13.57
CA LEU A 64 -14.33 -9.30 12.95
C LEU A 64 -13.60 -8.11 13.56
N ALA A 65 -13.46 -8.06 14.89
CA ALA A 65 -12.71 -7.01 15.58
C ALA A 65 -11.23 -7.00 15.15
N VAL A 66 -10.60 -8.17 15.11
CA VAL A 66 -9.20 -8.33 14.65
C VAL A 66 -9.06 -7.95 13.17
N ARG A 67 -10.01 -8.33 12.31
CA ARG A 67 -9.99 -7.96 10.89
C ARG A 67 -10.17 -6.45 10.69
N SER A 68 -11.06 -5.84 11.45
CA SER A 68 -11.30 -4.39 11.39
C SER A 68 -10.08 -3.60 11.85
N THR A 69 -9.37 -4.08 12.89
CA THR A 69 -8.15 -3.40 13.38
C THR A 69 -7.00 -3.59 12.40
N ILE A 70 -6.81 -4.79 11.84
CA ILE A 70 -5.75 -5.08 10.84
C ILE A 70 -5.98 -4.30 9.54
N GLY A 71 -7.24 -4.15 9.11
CA GLY A 71 -7.59 -3.46 7.87
C GLY A 71 -7.04 -2.04 7.77
N HIS A 72 -6.96 -1.32 8.90
CA HIS A 72 -6.42 0.04 8.93
C HIS A 72 -4.91 0.09 8.65
N TYR A 73 -4.15 -0.93 9.09
CA TYR A 73 -2.70 -1.00 8.89
C TYR A 73 -2.30 -1.55 7.52
N PHE A 74 -3.18 -2.38 6.91
CA PHE A 74 -2.86 -3.09 5.68
C PHE A 74 -2.60 -2.15 4.49
N GLY A 75 -3.36 -1.06 4.36
CA GLY A 75 -3.18 -0.10 3.26
C GLY A 75 -1.82 0.62 3.29
N TRP A 76 -1.33 0.99 4.48
CA TRP A 76 -0.02 1.62 4.64
C TRP A 76 1.12 0.62 4.40
N CYS A 77 0.99 -0.59 4.95
CA CYS A 77 1.98 -1.66 4.76
C CYS A 77 2.10 -2.07 3.29
N GLN A 78 0.97 -2.23 2.59
CA GLN A 78 0.95 -2.54 1.15
C GLN A 78 1.61 -1.42 0.34
N SER A 79 1.32 -0.16 0.65
CA SER A 79 1.92 0.99 -0.04
C SER A 79 3.43 1.06 0.19
N ALA A 80 3.89 0.85 1.43
CA ALA A 80 5.31 0.81 1.76
C ALA A 80 6.02 -0.36 1.07
N TYR A 81 5.41 -1.55 1.06
CA TYR A 81 5.94 -2.72 0.36
C TYR A 81 6.08 -2.49 -1.14
N VAL A 82 5.04 -1.94 -1.79
CA VAL A 82 5.08 -1.61 -3.22
C VAL A 82 6.16 -0.57 -3.50
N PHE A 83 6.30 0.46 -2.65
CA PHE A 83 7.34 1.47 -2.78
C PHE A 83 8.74 0.85 -2.70
N VAL A 84 9.00 0.00 -1.71
CA VAL A 84 10.29 -0.68 -1.54
C VAL A 84 10.58 -1.60 -2.73
N LYS A 85 9.61 -2.44 -3.12
CA LYS A 85 9.75 -3.33 -4.28
C LYS A 85 10.08 -2.55 -5.55
N ASN A 86 9.35 -1.46 -5.80
CA ASN A 86 9.57 -0.63 -6.98
C ASN A 86 10.92 0.10 -6.89
N GLY A 87 11.33 0.56 -5.72
CA GLY A 87 12.63 1.18 -5.48
C GLY A 87 13.80 0.23 -5.77
N ILE A 88 13.73 -1.03 -5.30
CA ILE A 88 14.75 -2.04 -5.57
C ILE A 88 14.82 -2.35 -7.07
N MET A 89 13.68 -2.59 -7.70
CA MET A 89 13.62 -2.89 -9.14
C MET A 89 14.15 -1.73 -9.99
N ASN A 90 13.78 -0.49 -9.66
CA ASN A 90 14.29 0.71 -10.33
C ASN A 90 15.80 0.86 -10.14
N SER A 91 16.33 0.55 -8.95
CA SER A 91 17.77 0.63 -8.67
C SER A 91 18.56 -0.38 -9.49
N ILE A 92 18.08 -1.62 -9.59
CA ILE A 92 18.70 -2.66 -10.42
C ILE A 92 18.65 -2.25 -11.89
N GLN A 93 17.51 -1.75 -12.37
CA GLN A 93 17.37 -1.34 -13.76
C GLN A 93 18.25 -0.14 -14.10
N PHE A 94 18.31 0.85 -13.21
CA PHE A 94 19.21 1.98 -13.34
C PHE A 94 20.68 1.54 -13.38
N GLY A 95 21.07 0.58 -12.52
CA GLY A 95 22.42 0.01 -12.52
C GLY A 95 22.77 -0.71 -13.83
N LYS A 96 21.84 -1.51 -14.37
CA LYS A 96 22.01 -2.17 -15.67
C LYS A 96 22.15 -1.17 -16.81
N ASP A 97 21.27 -0.16 -16.83
CA ASP A 97 21.29 0.89 -17.85
C ASP A 97 22.60 1.69 -17.80
N ALA A 98 23.03 2.08 -16.59
CA ALA A 98 24.31 2.73 -16.36
C ALA A 98 25.50 1.85 -16.79
N TYR A 99 25.47 0.56 -16.50
CA TYR A 99 26.52 -0.38 -16.91
C TYR A 99 26.63 -0.49 -18.44
N VAL A 100 25.50 -0.66 -19.14
CA VAL A 100 25.47 -0.70 -20.61
C VAL A 100 25.99 0.61 -21.21
N TYR A 101 25.58 1.74 -20.63
CA TYR A 101 26.01 3.07 -21.06
C TYR A 101 27.51 3.31 -20.85
N LEU A 102 28.08 2.86 -19.73
CA LEU A 102 29.51 2.98 -19.43
C LEU A 102 30.37 2.04 -20.29
N ASN A 103 29.85 0.88 -20.68
CA ASN A 103 30.56 -0.05 -21.57
C ASN A 103 30.65 0.43 -23.01
N ASN A 104 29.72 1.30 -23.46
CA ASN A 104 29.72 1.87 -24.80
C ASN A 104 29.49 3.39 -24.72
N PRO A 105 30.48 4.16 -24.21
CA PRO A 105 30.27 5.57 -23.95
C PRO A 105 30.10 6.32 -25.28
N PRO A 106 29.04 7.13 -25.44
CA PRO A 106 28.95 8.02 -26.58
C PRO A 106 30.10 9.04 -26.51
N PRO A 107 30.61 9.51 -27.66
CA PRO A 107 31.79 10.39 -27.73
C PRO A 107 31.61 11.71 -26.95
N GLU A 108 30.37 12.14 -26.72
CA GLU A 108 30.04 13.34 -25.96
C GLU A 108 30.02 13.16 -24.43
N PHE A 109 30.17 11.93 -23.92
CA PHE A 109 30.06 11.66 -22.48
C PHE A 109 31.20 12.30 -21.67
N LEU A 110 32.44 12.11 -22.11
CA LEU A 110 33.62 12.62 -21.39
C LEU A 110 33.62 14.16 -21.34
N PRO A 111 33.43 14.90 -22.46
CA PRO A 111 33.35 16.36 -22.40
C PRO A 111 32.24 16.87 -21.47
N LYS A 112 31.05 16.26 -21.52
CA LYS A 112 29.92 16.65 -20.64
C LYS A 112 30.23 16.35 -19.17
N ALA A 113 30.81 15.19 -18.87
CA ALA A 113 31.23 14.84 -17.51
C ALA A 113 32.28 15.81 -16.98
N THR A 114 33.29 16.15 -17.80
CA THR A 114 34.32 17.13 -17.44
C THR A 114 33.72 18.49 -17.11
N VAL A 115 32.81 19.01 -17.93
CA VAL A 115 32.17 20.31 -17.68
C VAL A 115 31.41 20.30 -16.36
N ILE A 116 30.65 19.23 -16.09
CA ILE A 116 29.89 19.09 -14.83
C ILE A 116 30.85 19.01 -13.63
N THR A 117 31.93 18.22 -13.73
CA THR A 117 32.92 18.10 -12.64
C THR A 117 33.65 19.41 -12.38
N VAL A 118 34.09 20.11 -13.42
CA VAL A 118 34.76 21.41 -13.31
C VAL A 118 33.82 22.45 -12.70
N SER A 119 32.55 22.47 -13.12
CA SER A 119 31.52 23.37 -12.57
C SER A 119 31.26 23.09 -11.07
N GLY A 120 31.11 21.82 -10.70
CA GLY A 120 30.93 21.42 -9.31
C GLY A 120 32.15 21.77 -8.44
N LEU A 121 33.36 21.53 -8.94
CA LEU A 121 34.60 21.86 -8.25
C LEU A 121 34.77 23.37 -8.09
N ALA A 122 34.41 24.16 -9.11
CA ALA A 122 34.37 25.62 -9.01
C ALA A 122 33.41 26.08 -7.91
N GLY A 123 32.25 25.43 -7.75
CA GLY A 123 31.32 25.71 -6.66
C GLY A 123 31.87 25.39 -5.28
N VAL A 124 32.64 24.31 -5.16
CA VAL A 124 33.33 23.96 -3.91
C VAL A 124 34.40 25.00 -3.58
N VAL A 125 35.20 25.40 -4.57
CA VAL A 125 36.24 26.42 -4.43
C VAL A 125 35.63 27.75 -3.98
N LEU A 126 34.54 28.18 -4.63
CA LEU A 126 33.83 29.42 -4.29
C LEU A 126 33.21 29.38 -2.88
N ALA A 127 32.78 28.20 -2.45
CA ALA A 127 32.21 28.01 -1.13
C ALA A 127 33.22 27.81 0.00
N ARG A 128 34.54 27.72 -0.31
CA ARG A 128 35.61 27.55 0.71
C ARG A 128 35.54 28.62 1.79
N LYS A 129 35.30 29.87 1.39
CA LYS A 129 35.22 31.05 2.27
C LYS A 129 33.76 31.47 2.48
N GLY A 130 32.92 30.56 2.98
CA GLY A 130 31.49 30.80 3.17
C GLY A 130 30.85 30.02 4.33
N SER A 131 29.60 30.39 4.65
CA SER A 131 28.76 29.71 5.64
C SER A 131 28.48 28.25 5.26
N ARG A 132 28.09 27.41 6.23
CA ARG A 132 27.74 25.99 6.03
C ARG A 132 26.69 25.81 4.94
N PHE A 133 25.74 26.74 4.82
CA PHE A 133 24.75 26.73 3.74
C PHE A 133 25.38 26.96 2.36
N LYS A 134 26.25 27.96 2.23
CA LYS A 134 26.98 28.28 0.98
C LYS A 134 27.83 27.09 0.51
N LYS A 135 28.43 26.34 1.45
CA LYS A 135 29.17 25.09 1.17
C LYS A 135 28.35 24.00 0.51
N ILE A 136 27.03 24.02 0.64
CA ILE A 136 26.13 23.06 0.01
C ILE A 136 25.49 23.68 -1.23
N ALA A 137 24.95 24.90 -1.11
CA ALA A 137 24.19 25.56 -2.15
C ALA A 137 25.03 25.88 -3.41
N TYR A 138 26.29 26.33 -3.26
CA TYR A 138 27.12 26.69 -4.42
C TYR A 138 27.55 25.48 -5.26
N PRO A 139 28.08 24.38 -4.68
CA PRO A 139 28.35 23.18 -5.46
C PRO A 139 27.08 22.63 -6.11
N LEU A 140 25.96 22.55 -5.38
CA LEU A 140 24.71 22.06 -5.94
C LEU A 140 24.24 22.94 -7.10
N GLY A 141 24.20 24.26 -6.90
CA GLY A 141 23.73 25.21 -7.89
C GLY A 141 24.61 25.26 -9.15
N LEU A 142 25.93 25.25 -9.01
CA LEU A 142 26.80 25.24 -10.17
C LEU A 142 26.80 23.88 -10.88
N THR A 143 26.67 22.78 -10.15
CA THR A 143 26.51 21.45 -10.76
C THR A 143 25.18 21.35 -11.51
N THR A 144 24.08 21.88 -10.99
CA THR A 144 22.79 21.87 -11.68
C THR A 144 22.79 22.75 -12.92
N VAL A 145 23.45 23.91 -12.88
CA VAL A 145 23.65 24.76 -14.07
C VAL A 145 24.49 24.02 -15.12
N GLY A 146 25.61 23.41 -14.72
CA GLY A 146 26.44 22.61 -15.62
C GLY A 146 25.66 21.45 -16.25
N TYR A 147 24.87 20.75 -15.44
CA TYR A 147 24.00 19.68 -15.92
C TYR A 147 22.91 20.20 -16.88
N SER A 148 22.31 21.35 -16.59
CA SER A 148 21.27 21.95 -17.45
C SER A 148 21.80 22.37 -18.82
N VAL A 149 23.04 22.83 -18.90
CA VAL A 149 23.68 23.21 -20.18
C VAL A 149 24.08 21.97 -20.95
N CYS A 150 24.59 20.92 -20.28
CA CYS A 150 25.04 19.69 -20.92
C CYS A 150 23.91 18.71 -21.29
N TYR A 151 22.74 18.79 -20.63
CA TYR A 151 21.58 17.90 -20.81
C TYR A 151 20.21 18.64 -20.80
N PRO A 152 20.00 19.61 -21.71
CA PRO A 152 18.82 20.49 -21.66
C PRO A 152 17.49 19.74 -21.81
N ALA A 153 17.43 18.71 -22.66
CA ALA A 153 16.21 17.92 -22.86
C ALA A 153 15.77 17.19 -21.58
N GLN A 154 16.71 16.60 -20.85
CA GLN A 154 16.43 15.90 -19.58
C GLN A 154 16.04 16.91 -18.49
N SER A 155 16.72 18.07 -18.43
CA SER A 155 16.39 19.13 -17.48
C SER A 155 14.99 19.69 -17.66
N VAL A 156 14.52 19.89 -18.89
CA VAL A 156 13.15 20.36 -19.16
C VAL A 156 12.11 19.35 -18.70
N VAL A 157 12.33 18.05 -18.91
CA VAL A 157 11.41 17.00 -18.45
C VAL A 157 11.33 17.00 -16.92
N ILE A 158 12.48 17.02 -16.24
CA ILE A 158 12.55 17.06 -14.78
C ILE A 158 11.88 18.33 -14.24
N ALA A 159 12.17 19.50 -14.83
CA ALA A 159 11.56 20.76 -14.43
C ALA A 159 10.04 20.76 -14.59
N LYS A 160 9.51 20.18 -15.68
CA LYS A 160 8.06 20.05 -15.91
C LYS A 160 7.39 19.14 -14.88
N VAL A 161 7.98 17.98 -14.59
CA VAL A 161 7.43 17.02 -13.62
C VAL A 161 7.45 17.61 -12.21
N THR A 162 8.59 18.18 -11.80
CA THR A 162 8.76 18.80 -10.49
C THR A 162 7.88 20.03 -10.34
N GLY A 163 7.79 20.89 -11.37
CA GLY A 163 6.94 22.07 -11.35
C GLY A 163 5.46 21.73 -11.15
N LYS A 164 4.93 20.71 -11.85
CA LYS A 164 3.56 20.25 -11.64
C LYS A 164 3.33 19.76 -10.22
N LYS A 165 4.27 18.99 -9.65
CA LYS A 165 4.17 18.48 -8.28
C LYS A 165 4.22 19.61 -7.25
N LEU A 166 5.09 20.59 -7.44
CA LEU A 166 5.21 21.76 -6.57
C LEU A 166 3.93 22.60 -6.61
N LEU A 167 3.35 22.84 -7.79
CA LEU A 167 2.09 23.57 -7.93
C LEU A 167 0.93 22.84 -7.27
N CYS A 168 0.82 21.52 -7.44
CA CYS A 168 -0.18 20.72 -6.75
C CYS A 168 -0.01 20.79 -5.22
N ALA A 169 1.22 20.65 -4.73
CA ALA A 169 1.50 20.74 -3.29
C ALA A 169 1.22 22.13 -2.73
N SER A 170 1.59 23.20 -3.46
CA SER A 170 1.31 24.57 -3.05
C SER A 170 -0.18 24.88 -3.05
N HIS A 171 -0.93 24.34 -4.00
CA HIS A 171 -2.39 24.44 -4.01
C HIS A 171 -3.01 23.74 -2.79
N GLN A 172 -2.54 22.53 -2.47
CA GLN A 172 -3.01 21.80 -1.29
C GLN A 172 -2.69 22.53 0.02
N THR A 173 -1.50 23.09 0.17
CA THR A 173 -1.15 23.88 1.36
C THR A 173 -1.94 25.17 1.43
N TYR A 174 -2.15 25.85 0.29
CA TYR A 174 -2.98 27.05 0.22
C TYR A 174 -4.41 26.78 0.66
N GLU A 175 -5.06 25.74 0.15
CA GLU A 175 -6.43 25.37 0.56
C GLU A 175 -6.51 24.99 2.04
N ALA A 176 -5.51 24.27 2.56
CA ALA A 176 -5.47 23.93 3.98
C ALA A 176 -5.30 25.15 4.90
N VAL A 177 -4.49 26.14 4.49
CA VAL A 177 -4.35 27.40 5.25
C VAL A 177 -5.62 28.24 5.13
N ARG A 178 -6.25 28.27 3.95
CA ARG A 178 -7.49 28.97 3.70
C ARG A 178 -8.64 28.43 4.54
N SER A 179 -8.78 27.11 4.66
CA SER A 179 -9.82 26.50 5.50
C SER A 179 -9.68 26.87 6.98
N LEU A 180 -8.43 26.95 7.48
CA LEU A 180 -8.16 27.38 8.86
C LEU A 180 -8.47 28.86 9.11
N TRP A 181 -8.30 29.72 8.11
CA TRP A 181 -8.65 31.14 8.20
C TRP A 181 -10.16 31.38 8.11
N ALA A 182 -10.86 30.65 7.24
CA ALA A 182 -12.32 30.74 7.11
C ALA A 182 -13.05 30.34 8.41
N ASP A 183 -12.56 29.30 9.11
CA ASP A 183 -13.11 28.84 10.39
C ASP A 183 -12.96 29.91 11.50
N LYS A 184 -11.84 30.64 11.51
CA LYS A 184 -11.61 31.73 12.47
C LYS A 184 -12.52 32.93 12.25
N GLU A 185 -12.81 33.30 11.00
CA GLU A 185 -13.75 34.38 10.68
C GLU A 185 -15.19 34.03 11.06
N THR A 186 -15.58 32.75 11.01
CA THR A 186 -16.92 32.32 11.47
C THR A 186 -17.05 32.35 12.98
N VAL A 187 -15.98 32.10 13.74
CA VAL A 187 -15.98 32.16 15.21
C VAL A 187 -15.97 33.61 15.74
N THR A 188 -15.44 34.57 14.99
CA THR A 188 -15.41 36.00 15.41
C THR A 188 -16.67 36.79 15.05
N LYS A 189 -17.59 36.22 14.27
CA LYS A 189 -18.86 36.85 13.88
C LYS A 189 -20.08 36.36 14.69
N VAL A 190 -19.84 35.55 15.72
CA VAL A 190 -20.82 35.12 16.74
C VAL A 190 -20.54 35.86 18.03
#